data_AF-A0A0B6Y2R8-F1
#
_entry.id   AF-A0A0B6Y2R8-F1
#
_cell.length_a   1.000
_cell.length_b   1.000
_cell.length_c   1.000
_cell.angle_alpha   90.00
_cell.angle_beta   90.00
_cell.angle_gamma   90.00
#
_symmetry.space_group_name_H-M   'P 1'
#
loop_
_entity.id
_entity.type
_entity.pdbx_description
1 polymer ?
#
loop_
_entity_poly.entity_id
_entity_poly.type
_entity_poly.pdbx_seq_one_letter_code
_entity_poly.pdbx_strand_id
1 'polypeptide(L)'
;TWYKRLSKKMMQLQGNAKLEELQILYTEKLKAVDALQKESESFIKNKEQLETQKTENEMVQKEFELLDSDAVVYKLIGPSLLKQDLVESK
;
A
#
# COMPACT_ATOMS: atom_id res chain seq x y z
N THR A 1 -47.76 11.40 -38.38
CA THR A 1 -48.71 11.37 -37.25
C THR A 1 -47.96 11.55 -35.94
N TRP A 2 -48.63 12.08 -34.92
CA TRP A 2 -48.06 12.33 -33.58
C TRP A 2 -47.43 11.09 -32.95
N TYR A 3 -48.01 9.91 -33.17
CA TYR A 3 -47.47 8.61 -32.75
C TYR A 3 -46.03 8.35 -33.22
N LYS A 4 -45.71 8.63 -34.50
CA LYS A 4 -44.34 8.45 -35.03
C LYS A 4 -43.33 9.38 -34.35
N ARG A 5 -43.73 10.60 -33.99
CA ARG A 5 -42.88 11.57 -33.28
C ARG A 5 -42.65 11.15 -31.83
N LEU A 6 -43.70 10.69 -31.16
CA LEU A 6 -43.61 10.17 -29.79
C LEU A 6 -42.70 8.93 -29.72
N SER A 7 -42.88 7.98 -30.63
CA SER A 7 -42.04 6.78 -30.73
C SER A 7 -40.56 7.13 -30.92
N LYS A 8 -40.23 8.06 -31.84
CA LYS A 8 -38.85 8.53 -32.04
C LYS A 8 -38.27 9.17 -30.78
N LYS A 9 -39.06 9.97 -30.05
CA LYS A 9 -38.64 10.61 -28.80
C LYS A 9 -38.39 9.59 -27.68
N MET A 10 -39.25 8.58 -27.55
CA MET A 10 -39.06 7.50 -26.57
C MET A 10 -37.78 6.69 -26.85
N MET A 11 -37.50 6.37 -28.12
CA MET A 11 -36.28 5.68 -28.50
C MET A 11 -35.01 6.50 -28.20
N GLN A 12 -35.06 7.82 -28.44
CA GLN A 12 -33.95 8.72 -28.06
C GLN A 12 -33.77 8.82 -26.55
N LEU A 13 -34.86 8.92 -25.77
CA LEU A 13 -34.79 8.96 -24.31
C LEU A 13 -34.21 7.66 -23.74
N GLN A 14 -34.60 6.51 -24.29
CA GLN A 14 -34.01 5.22 -23.92
C GLN A 14 -32.52 5.13 -24.26
N GLY A 15 -32.11 5.64 -25.42
CA GLY A 15 -30.70 5.72 -25.82
C GLY A 15 -29.88 6.59 -24.87
N ASN A 16 -30.40 7.76 -24.49
CA ASN A 16 -29.73 8.68 -23.57
C ASN A 16 -29.62 8.09 -22.15
N ALA A 17 -30.68 7.46 -21.65
CA ALA A 17 -30.66 6.83 -20.32
C ALA A 17 -29.59 5.73 -20.23
N LYS A 18 -29.46 4.91 -21.30
CA LYS A 18 -28.42 3.87 -21.35
C LYS A 18 -27.02 4.45 -21.47
N LEU A 19 -26.85 5.58 -22.15
CA LEU A 19 -25.57 6.28 -22.24
C LEU A 19 -25.14 6.83 -20.87
N GLU A 20 -26.09 7.39 -20.10
CA GLU A 20 -25.83 7.90 -18.76
C GLU A 20 -25.44 6.77 -17.79
N GLU A 21 -26.13 5.62 -17.84
CA GLU A 21 -25.77 4.43 -17.06
C GLU A 21 -24.35 3.94 -17.34
N LEU A 22 -23.96 3.90 -18.63
CA LEU A 22 -22.60 3.53 -19.04
C LEU A 22 -21.55 4.52 -18.53
N GLN A 23 -21.86 5.81 -18.50
CA GLN A 23 -20.96 6.83 -17.98
C GLN A 23 -20.76 6.66 -16.47
N ILE A 24 -21.83 6.44 -15.70
CA ILE A 24 -21.76 6.19 -14.26
C ILE A 24 -20.86 4.98 -13.99
N LEU A 25 -21.16 3.85 -14.65
CA LEU A 25 -20.38 2.63 -14.51
C LEU A 25 -18.90 2.86 -14.83
N TYR A 26 -18.59 3.58 -15.91
CA TYR A 26 -17.22 3.89 -16.28
C TYR A 26 -16.51 4.72 -15.21
N THR A 27 -17.16 5.77 -14.69
CA THR A 27 -16.58 6.60 -13.62
C THR A 27 -16.35 5.82 -12.33
N GLU A 28 -17.24 4.89 -11.98
CA GLU A 28 -17.07 4.01 -10.82
C GLU A 28 -15.88 3.07 -10.99
N LYS A 29 -15.73 2.48 -12.19
CA LYS A 29 -14.59 1.61 -12.50
C LYS A 29 -13.27 2.38 -12.43
N LEU A 30 -13.22 3.61 -12.93
CA LEU A 30 -12.03 4.46 -12.82
C LEU A 30 -11.68 4.74 -11.35
N LYS A 31 -12.66 5.11 -10.52
CA LYS A 31 -12.43 5.31 -9.08
C LYS A 31 -11.88 4.06 -8.38
N ALA A 32 -12.38 2.89 -8.76
CA ALA A 32 -11.89 1.63 -8.20
C ALA A 32 -10.42 1.35 -8.60
N VAL A 33 -10.06 1.63 -9.86
CA VAL A 33 -8.67 1.50 -10.32
C VAL A 33 -7.75 2.47 -9.58
N ASP A 34 -8.16 3.73 -9.43
CA ASP A 34 -7.37 4.73 -8.71
C ASP A 34 -7.15 4.35 -7.23
N ALA A 35 -8.16 3.75 -6.60
CA ALA A 35 -8.05 3.28 -5.21
C ALA A 35 -7.05 2.12 -5.09
N LEU A 36 -7.14 1.12 -5.97
CA LEU A 36 -6.21 -0.01 -6.00
C LEU A 36 -4.77 0.43 -6.30
N GLN A 37 -4.59 1.42 -7.19
CA GLN A 37 -3.27 1.96 -7.48
C GLN A 37 -2.64 2.59 -6.24
N LYS A 38 -3.39 3.43 -5.51
CA LYS A 38 -2.90 4.04 -4.26
C LYS A 38 -2.55 3.01 -3.19
N GLU A 39 -3.36 1.97 -3.07
CA GLU A 39 -3.09 0.87 -2.15
C GLU A 39 -1.80 0.11 -2.53
N SER A 40 -1.62 -0.18 -3.82
CA SER A 40 -0.40 -0.79 -4.34
C SER A 40 0.84 0.07 -4.05
N GLU A 41 0.77 1.38 -4.25
CA GLU A 41 1.85 2.31 -3.93
C GLU A 41 2.20 2.30 -2.43
N SER A 42 1.18 2.21 -1.56
CA SER A 42 1.39 2.05 -0.12
C SER A 42 2.08 0.73 0.21
N PHE A 43 1.69 -0.37 -0.42
CA PHE A 43 2.33 -1.68 -0.20
C PHE A 43 3.79 -1.69 -0.64
N ILE A 44 4.11 -1.05 -1.77
CA ILE A 44 5.49 -0.93 -2.25
C ILE A 44 6.35 -0.19 -1.23
N LYS A 45 5.89 0.96 -0.75
CA LYS A 45 6.62 1.75 0.28
C LYS A 45 6.85 0.94 1.56
N ASN A 46 5.82 0.26 2.05
CA ASN A 46 5.94 -0.58 3.24
C ASN A 46 6.94 -1.73 3.02
N LYS A 47 6.93 -2.34 1.83
CA LYS A 47 7.89 -3.38 1.48
C LYS A 47 9.33 -2.84 1.46
N GLU A 48 9.57 -1.71 0.82
CA GLU A 48 10.89 -1.07 0.78
C GLU A 48 11.43 -0.76 2.19
N GLN A 49 10.56 -0.26 3.07
CA GLN A 49 10.92 -0.01 4.46
C GLN A 49 11.27 -1.30 5.20
N LEU A 50 10.46 -2.36 5.05
CA LEU A 50 10.70 -3.65 5.69
C LEU A 50 11.98 -4.33 5.19
N GLU A 51 12.26 -4.27 3.89
CA GLU A 51 13.50 -4.79 3.32
C GLU A 51 14.72 -4.03 3.85
N THR A 52 14.61 -2.71 4.03
CA THR A 52 15.67 -1.89 4.63
C THR A 52 15.92 -2.32 6.08
N GLN A 53 14.86 -2.39 6.90
CA GLN A 53 14.96 -2.83 8.29
C GLN A 53 15.53 -4.25 8.41
N LYS A 54 15.10 -5.16 7.52
CA LYS A 54 15.61 -6.53 7.49
C LYS A 54 17.10 -6.55 7.16
N THR A 55 17.52 -5.79 6.14
CA THR A 55 18.93 -5.71 5.74
C THR A 55 19.78 -5.14 6.87
N GLU A 56 19.33 -4.08 7.55
CA GLU A 56 19.99 -3.51 8.72
C GLU A 56 20.11 -4.53 9.86
N ASN A 57 19.03 -5.25 10.17
CA ASN A 57 19.04 -6.29 11.20
C ASN A 57 20.01 -7.44 10.86
N GLU A 58 20.02 -7.89 9.60
CA GLU A 58 20.95 -8.93 9.14
C GLU A 58 22.41 -8.47 9.21
N MET A 59 22.70 -7.21 8.90
CA MET A 59 24.04 -6.64 9.06
C MET A 59 24.44 -6.59 10.54
N VAL A 60 23.56 -6.10 11.42
CA VAL A 60 23.81 -6.05 12.87
C VAL A 60 24.05 -7.46 13.42
N GLN A 61 23.28 -8.46 12.99
CA GLN A 61 23.47 -9.85 13.39
C GLN A 61 24.84 -10.39 12.99
N LYS A 62 25.31 -10.08 11.77
CA LYS A 62 26.66 -10.46 11.32
C LYS A 62 27.75 -9.80 12.17
N GLU A 63 27.58 -8.55 12.56
CA GLU A 63 28.53 -7.89 13.47
C GLU A 63 28.51 -8.55 14.86
N PHE A 64 27.34 -8.97 15.36
CA PHE A 64 27.22 -9.75 16.61
C PHE A 64 27.93 -11.11 16.56
N GLU A 65 28.02 -11.74 15.38
CA GLU A 65 28.78 -12.98 15.19
C GLU A 65 30.29 -12.78 15.30
N LEU A 66 30.79 -11.56 15.04
CA LEU A 66 32.21 -11.21 15.14
C LEU A 66 32.64 -10.76 16.54
N LEU A 67 31.70 -10.57 17.47
CA LEU A 67 32.03 -10.15 18.84
C LEU A 67 32.73 -11.26 19.63
N ASP A 68 33.73 -10.87 20.42
CA ASP A 68 34.38 -11.74 21.39
C ASP A 68 33.39 -12.23 22.45
N SER A 69 33.65 -13.41 23.02
CA SER A 69 32.74 -14.05 23.99
C SER A 69 32.52 -13.27 25.29
N ASP A 70 33.40 -12.31 25.61
CA ASP A 70 33.34 -11.42 26.76
C ASP A 70 32.91 -9.98 26.41
N ALA A 71 32.54 -9.72 25.16
CA ALA A 71 32.09 -8.42 24.72
C ALA A 71 30.84 -7.94 25.48
N VAL A 72 30.77 -6.65 25.80
CA VAL A 72 29.62 -6.06 26.52
C VAL A 72 28.83 -5.16 25.57
N VAL A 73 27.56 -5.49 25.38
CA VAL A 73 26.66 -4.80 24.46
C VAL A 73 25.78 -3.82 25.23
N TYR A 74 25.57 -2.64 24.67
CA TYR A 74 24.69 -1.62 25.21
C TYR A 74 23.66 -1.20 24.17
N LYS A 75 22.41 -1.04 24.62
CA LYS A 75 21.30 -0.52 23.81
C LYS A 75 21.02 0.94 24.18
N LEU A 76 20.96 1.81 23.18
CA LEU A 76 20.57 3.20 23.36
C LEU A 76 19.03 3.31 23.41
N ILE A 77 18.50 3.83 24.52
CA ILE A 77 17.08 4.15 24.69
C ILE A 77 16.97 5.62 25.09
N GLY A 78 16.51 6.45 24.15
CA GLY A 78 16.48 7.90 24.33
C GLY A 78 17.90 8.46 24.54
N PRO A 79 18.16 9.24 25.60
CA PRO A 79 19.50 9.76 25.91
C PRO A 79 20.39 8.81 26.72
N SER A 80 19.96 7.58 27.01
CA SER A 80 20.64 6.68 27.95
C SER A 80 21.04 5.33 27.33
N LEU A 81 22.19 4.80 27.75
CA LEU A 81 22.70 3.48 27.36
C LEU A 81 22.40 2.45 28.45
N LEU A 82 21.76 1.35 28.08
CA LEU A 82 21.43 0.25 28.98
C LEU A 82 22.22 -0.99 28.57
N LYS A 83 22.87 -1.66 29.53
CA LYS A 83 23.55 -2.93 29.28
C LYS A 83 22.51 -3.96 28.83
N GLN A 84 22.75 -4.60 27.69
CA GLN A 84 21.85 -5.58 27.08
C GLN A 84 22.53 -6.95 27.12
N ASP A 85 21.78 -7.99 27.49
CA ASP A 85 22.33 -9.34 27.58
C ASP A 85 22.60 -9.91 26.17
N LEU A 86 23.76 -10.55 25.97
CA LEU A 86 24.21 -11.04 24.66
C LEU A 86 23.28 -12.13 24.09
N VAL A 87 22.66 -12.93 24.96
CA VAL A 87 21.75 -14.02 24.58
C VAL A 87 20.38 -13.49 24.14
N GLU A 88 19.93 -12.35 24.68
CA GLU A 88 18.69 -11.68 24.23
C GLU A 88 18.94 -10.75 23.01
N SER A 89 20.20 -10.50 22.65
CA SER A 89 20.60 -9.58 21.57
C SER A 89 20.89 -10.28 20.24
N LYS A 90 21.07 -11.60 20.25
CA LYS A 90 21.23 -12.46 19.06
C LYS A 90 19.88 -12.98 18.57
#